data_AF-A0A822A2L7-F1
#
_entry.id   AF-A0A822A2L7-F1
#
_cell.length_a   1.000
_cell.length_b   1.000
_cell.length_c   1.000
_cell.angle_alpha   90.00
_cell.angle_beta   90.00
_cell.angle_gamma   90.00
#
_symmetry.space_group_name_H-M   'P 1'
#
loop_
_entity.id
_entity.type
_entity.pdbx_description
1 polymer ?
#
loop_
_entity_poly.entity_id
_entity_poly.type
_entity_poly.pdbx_seq_one_letter_code
_entity_poly.pdbx_strand_id
1 'polypeptide(L)'
;FEAILPNKQHGGGRTLNSSFTEAIFMHHPLIEHLPRVLLDVFVSIELTGQAVAFEQKFNYRRPMYEILDYFWKFDKHREQVKKLTAYAEEHIDDAEAPLVLRFINLLMNDANFLLDEALSQMARLKENQEAMDRGEWNSLPQQQRRDLENTFRHTGQIARFTNIMGVKTLIILDMLTRSIQSIFCQPAICERLALMLNYFLQHLVCIF
;
A
#
# COMPACT_ATOMS: atom_id res chain seq x y z
N PHE A 1 -8.90 2.43 13.02
CA PHE A 1 -7.78 1.50 12.82
C PHE A 1 -6.45 2.03 13.38
N GLU A 2 -6.02 3.27 13.10
CA GLU A 2 -4.81 3.84 13.74
C GLU A 2 -4.88 3.88 15.28
N ALA A 3 -6.06 4.08 15.87
CA ALA A 3 -6.28 4.02 17.33
C ALA A 3 -6.04 2.64 17.96
N ILE A 4 -5.92 1.58 17.15
CA ILE A 4 -5.67 0.20 17.59
C ILE A 4 -4.19 -0.14 17.42
N LEU A 5 -3.30 0.78 17.05
CA LEU A 5 -1.86 0.51 17.06
C LEU A 5 -1.24 1.20 18.27
N PRO A 6 -0.33 0.54 19.01
CA PRO A 6 0.40 1.23 20.06
C PRO A 6 1.20 2.37 19.39
N ASN A 7 0.96 3.61 19.83
CA ASN A 7 1.56 4.80 19.24
C ASN A 7 3.08 4.63 19.09
N LYS A 8 3.59 4.86 17.87
CA LYS A 8 5.04 4.94 17.60
C LYS A 8 5.60 6.03 18.52
N GLN A 9 6.49 5.63 19.43
CA GLN A 9 7.15 6.50 20.41
C GLN A 9 7.72 7.75 19.72
N HIS A 10 7.02 8.87 19.84
CA HIS A 10 7.66 10.18 19.82
C HIS A 10 8.01 10.46 21.27
N GLY A 11 9.29 10.78 21.51
CA GLY A 11 9.88 10.84 22.85
C GLY A 11 9.01 11.58 23.88
N GLY A 12 8.80 10.93 25.02
CA GLY A 12 8.14 11.51 26.20
C GLY A 12 6.78 10.89 26.52
N GLY A 13 6.79 9.70 27.14
CA GLY A 13 5.65 9.12 27.85
C GLY A 13 5.02 7.90 27.17
N ARG A 14 5.16 6.72 27.78
CA ARG A 14 4.32 5.55 27.48
C ARG A 14 2.88 5.91 27.85
N THR A 15 2.03 6.16 26.86
CA THR A 15 0.59 6.32 27.08
C THR A 15 -0.03 4.96 27.39
N LEU A 16 -0.87 4.91 28.42
CA LEU A 16 -1.56 3.72 28.95
C LEU A 16 -2.28 2.87 27.87
N ASN A 17 -2.62 3.47 26.72
CA ASN A 17 -3.23 2.78 25.59
C ASN A 17 -2.29 1.75 24.93
N SER A 18 -0.96 1.97 24.93
CA SER A 18 -0.03 1.06 24.25
C SER A 18 -0.01 -0.34 24.86
N SER A 19 -0.06 -0.46 26.19
CA SER A 19 -0.02 -1.76 26.87
C SER A 19 -1.33 -2.53 26.72
N PHE A 20 -2.47 -1.85 26.70
CA PHE A 20 -3.77 -2.47 26.49
C PHE A 20 -3.91 -2.99 25.06
N THR A 21 -3.51 -2.18 24.09
CA THR A 21 -3.54 -2.54 22.67
C THR A 21 -2.60 -3.73 22.38
N GLU A 22 -1.38 -3.72 22.93
CA GLU A 22 -0.46 -4.85 22.80
C GLU A 22 -1.02 -6.14 23.43
N ALA A 23 -1.68 -6.03 24.58
CA ALA A 23 -2.35 -7.16 25.23
C ALA A 23 -3.47 -7.75 24.36
N ILE A 24 -4.21 -6.93 23.61
CA ILE A 24 -5.21 -7.43 22.65
C ILE A 24 -4.53 -8.28 21.57
N PHE A 25 -3.45 -7.81 20.97
CA PHE A 25 -2.76 -8.53 19.90
C PHE A 25 -2.06 -9.82 20.33
N MET A 26 -1.79 -9.96 21.62
CA MET A 26 -1.14 -11.14 22.20
C MET A 26 -2.13 -12.12 22.81
N HIS A 27 -3.15 -11.63 23.50
CA HIS A 27 -3.94 -12.44 24.43
C HIS A 27 -5.43 -12.52 24.11
N HIS A 28 -5.94 -11.71 23.16
CA HIS A 28 -7.36 -11.75 22.85
C HIS A 28 -7.74 -13.10 22.20
N PRO A 29 -8.81 -13.80 22.65
CA PRO A 29 -9.15 -15.14 22.14
C PRO A 29 -9.37 -15.21 20.64
N LEU A 30 -9.94 -14.16 20.04
CA LEU A 30 -10.24 -14.09 18.61
C LEU A 30 -9.08 -13.56 17.76
N ILE A 31 -7.91 -13.31 18.35
CA ILE A 31 -6.83 -12.62 17.63
C ILE A 31 -6.27 -13.44 16.45
N GLU A 32 -6.41 -14.77 16.49
CA GLU A 32 -6.01 -15.67 15.40
C GLU A 32 -6.81 -15.46 14.11
N HIS A 33 -8.04 -14.94 14.20
CA HIS A 33 -8.87 -14.67 13.03
C HIS A 33 -8.52 -13.34 12.36
N LEU A 34 -7.80 -12.47 13.08
CA LEU A 34 -7.56 -11.10 12.64
C LEU A 34 -6.75 -11.00 11.35
N PRO A 35 -5.71 -11.81 11.09
CA PRO A 35 -5.03 -11.82 9.79
C PRO A 35 -5.99 -12.11 8.64
N ARG A 36 -6.83 -13.16 8.77
CA ARG A 36 -7.81 -13.52 7.73
C ARG A 36 -8.79 -12.38 7.48
N VAL A 37 -9.38 -11.81 8.53
CA VAL A 37 -10.36 -10.73 8.41
C VAL A 37 -9.73 -9.48 7.79
N LEU A 38 -8.49 -9.15 8.17
CA LEU A 38 -7.79 -8.00 7.61
C LEU A 38 -7.54 -8.17 6.12
N LEU A 39 -7.05 -9.34 5.68
CA LEU A 39 -6.85 -9.62 4.26
C LEU A 39 -8.17 -9.60 3.48
N ASP A 40 -9.24 -10.15 4.06
CA ASP A 40 -10.55 -10.18 3.43
C ASP A 40 -11.09 -8.77 3.23
N VAL A 41 -11.12 -7.94 4.28
CA VAL A 41 -11.53 -6.52 4.18
C VAL A 41 -10.66 -5.75 3.18
N PHE A 42 -9.35 -5.99 3.17
CA PHE A 42 -8.42 -5.34 2.24
C PHE A 42 -8.79 -5.62 0.78
N VAL A 43 -9.13 -6.88 0.48
CA VAL A 43 -9.58 -7.31 -0.85
C VAL A 43 -10.99 -6.81 -1.16
N SER A 44 -11.92 -6.88 -0.20
CA SER A 44 -13.32 -6.46 -0.39
C SER A 44 -13.47 -4.98 -0.74
N ILE A 45 -12.53 -4.11 -0.30
CA ILE A 45 -12.53 -2.70 -0.70
C ILE A 45 -12.54 -2.54 -2.24
N GLU A 46 -11.86 -3.42 -2.97
CA GLU A 46 -11.81 -3.37 -4.44
C GLU A 46 -13.17 -3.72 -5.07
N LEU A 47 -14.00 -4.50 -4.39
CA LEU A 47 -15.30 -5.00 -4.89
C LEU A 47 -16.47 -4.04 -4.64
N THR A 48 -16.26 -2.95 -3.89
CA THR A 48 -17.37 -2.08 -3.45
C THR A 48 -18.01 -1.24 -4.54
N GLY A 49 -17.49 -1.24 -5.78
CA GLY A 49 -18.20 -0.92 -7.03
C GLY A 49 -18.90 0.45 -7.19
N GLN A 50 -19.00 1.27 -6.14
CA GLN A 50 -19.69 2.55 -6.14
C GLN A 50 -18.70 3.66 -5.82
N ALA A 51 -18.40 4.52 -6.80
CA ALA A 51 -18.03 5.94 -6.68
C ALA A 51 -17.08 6.39 -5.53
N VAL A 52 -16.36 5.48 -4.88
CA VAL A 52 -15.22 5.75 -4.03
C VAL A 52 -14.15 6.15 -5.03
N ALA A 53 -13.95 7.46 -5.20
CA ALA A 53 -12.91 7.99 -6.07
C ALA A 53 -11.63 7.18 -5.80
N PHE A 54 -10.95 6.72 -6.84
CA PHE A 54 -9.88 5.72 -6.75
C PHE A 54 -8.87 6.00 -5.62
N GLU A 55 -8.57 7.26 -5.31
CA GLU A 55 -7.76 7.70 -4.17
C GLU A 55 -8.30 7.32 -2.78
N GLN A 56 -9.63 7.32 -2.59
CA GLN A 56 -10.28 6.97 -1.33
C GLN A 56 -10.05 5.50 -0.95
N LYS A 57 -9.85 4.59 -1.91
CA LYS A 57 -9.55 3.18 -1.60
C LYS A 57 -8.22 3.03 -0.85
N PHE A 58 -7.22 3.83 -1.23
CA PHE A 58 -5.93 3.87 -0.56
C PHE A 58 -6.01 4.52 0.82
N ASN A 59 -6.95 5.43 1.05
CA ASN A 59 -7.20 5.97 2.39
C ASN A 59 -7.70 4.90 3.36
N TYR A 60 -8.55 3.97 2.90
CA TYR A 60 -8.97 2.82 3.71
C TYR A 60 -7.84 1.80 3.93
N ARG A 61 -6.99 1.58 2.92
CA ARG A 61 -5.85 0.64 3.01
C ARG A 61 -4.69 1.19 3.84
N ARG A 62 -4.47 2.50 3.87
CA ARG A 62 -3.37 3.14 4.62
C ARG A 62 -3.24 2.65 6.07
N PRO A 63 -4.30 2.67 6.90
CA PRO A 63 -4.18 2.14 8.25
C PRO A 63 -4.02 0.61 8.29
N MET A 64 -4.50 -0.13 7.29
CA MET A 64 -4.33 -1.58 7.21
C MET A 64 -2.88 -1.98 6.93
N TYR A 65 -2.13 -1.19 6.16
CA TYR A 65 -0.69 -1.39 5.97
C TYR A 65 0.08 -1.34 7.29
N GLU A 66 -0.23 -0.38 8.17
CA GLU A 66 0.41 -0.29 9.48
C GLU A 66 0.03 -1.48 10.39
N ILE A 67 -1.21 -1.96 10.26
CA ILE A 67 -1.69 -3.12 11.01
C ILE A 67 -1.00 -4.40 10.53
N LEU A 68 -0.85 -4.59 9.21
CA LEU A 68 -0.14 -5.72 8.62
C LEU A 68 1.32 -5.76 9.10
N ASP A 69 2.02 -4.63 9.04
CA ASP A 69 3.40 -4.50 9.52
C ASP A 69 3.52 -4.83 11.03
N TYR A 70 2.55 -4.39 11.83
CA TYR A 70 2.53 -4.69 13.26
C TYR A 70 2.25 -6.18 13.54
N PHE A 71 1.28 -6.79 12.85
CA PHE A 71 0.95 -8.21 13.03
C PHE A 71 2.10 -9.12 12.68
N TRP A 72 2.86 -8.71 11.66
CA TRP A 72 4.00 -9.49 11.20
C TRP A 72 5.13 -9.58 12.21
N LYS A 73 5.04 -8.91 13.37
CA LYS A 73 5.98 -9.07 14.49
C LYS A 73 5.70 -10.34 15.32
N PHE A 74 4.50 -10.89 15.24
CA PHE A 74 4.08 -12.02 16.07
C PHE A 74 4.00 -13.32 15.27
N ASP A 75 4.69 -14.37 15.73
CA ASP A 75 4.69 -15.71 15.09
C ASP A 75 3.28 -16.24 14.86
N LYS A 76 2.42 -16.11 15.88
CA LYS A 76 1.04 -16.58 15.86
C LYS A 76 0.25 -16.04 14.66
N HIS A 77 0.45 -14.77 14.28
CA HIS A 77 -0.22 -14.17 13.13
C HIS A 77 0.40 -14.61 11.80
N ARG A 78 1.72 -14.73 11.75
CA ARG A 78 2.45 -15.25 10.58
C ARG A 78 2.01 -16.68 10.25
N GLU A 79 1.85 -17.54 11.26
CA GLU A 79 1.37 -18.92 11.08
C GLU A 79 -0.04 -18.99 10.51
N GLN A 80 -0.93 -18.06 10.88
CA GLN A 80 -2.27 -18.02 10.27
C GLN A 80 -2.21 -17.64 8.79
N VAL A 81 -1.32 -16.72 8.40
CA VAL A 81 -1.14 -16.39 6.99
C VAL A 81 -0.53 -17.57 6.23
N LYS A 82 0.43 -18.29 6.80
CA LYS A 82 0.97 -19.53 6.19
C LYS A 82 -0.10 -20.60 5.98
N LYS A 83 -1.02 -20.79 6.94
CA LYS A 83 -2.15 -21.71 6.78
C LYS A 83 -3.07 -21.29 5.62
N LEU A 84 -3.37 -20.00 5.51
CA LEU A 84 -4.15 -19.47 4.39
C LEU A 84 -3.41 -19.63 3.05
N THR A 85 -2.08 -19.53 3.06
CA THR A 85 -1.26 -19.79 1.87
C THR A 85 -1.28 -21.26 1.47
N ALA A 86 -1.08 -22.18 2.41
CA ALA A 86 -1.13 -23.62 2.12
C ALA A 86 -2.48 -24.02 1.52
N TYR A 87 -3.58 -23.50 2.09
CA TYR A 87 -4.91 -23.66 1.51
C TYR A 87 -4.97 -23.11 0.08
N ALA A 88 -4.39 -21.94 -0.17
CA ALA A 88 -4.40 -21.33 -1.50
C ALA A 88 -3.59 -22.10 -2.54
N GLU A 89 -2.52 -22.79 -2.14
CA GLU A 89 -1.72 -23.65 -3.02
C GLU A 89 -2.49 -24.90 -3.45
N GLU A 90 -3.25 -25.49 -2.53
CA GLU A 90 -4.10 -26.65 -2.80
C GLU A 90 -5.31 -26.32 -3.70
N HIS A 91 -5.75 -25.05 -3.70
CA HIS A 91 -6.97 -24.58 -4.35
C HIS A 91 -6.66 -23.53 -5.44
N ILE A 92 -5.48 -23.60 -6.06
CA ILE A 92 -5.03 -22.60 -7.04
C ILE A 92 -5.88 -22.59 -8.32
N ASP A 93 -6.44 -23.76 -8.67
CA ASP A 93 -7.25 -23.99 -9.87
C ASP A 93 -8.76 -23.84 -9.60
N ASP A 94 -9.16 -23.44 -8.39
CA ASP A 94 -10.56 -23.20 -8.07
C ASP A 94 -11.15 -22.06 -8.90
N ALA A 95 -12.45 -22.14 -9.18
CA ALA A 95 -13.17 -21.12 -9.94
C ALA A 95 -13.10 -19.73 -9.27
N GLU A 96 -13.12 -19.70 -7.93
CA GLU A 96 -12.86 -18.50 -7.16
C GLU A 96 -11.46 -18.55 -6.56
N ALA A 97 -10.61 -17.59 -6.94
CA ALA A 97 -9.25 -17.51 -6.42
C ALA A 97 -9.25 -17.40 -4.87
N PRO A 98 -8.46 -18.23 -4.17
CA PRO A 98 -8.27 -18.14 -2.73
C PRO A 98 -7.87 -16.75 -2.24
N LEU A 99 -8.25 -16.42 -1.00
CA LEU A 99 -8.08 -15.08 -0.42
C LEU A 99 -6.65 -14.54 -0.54
N VAL A 100 -5.63 -15.34 -0.21
CA VAL A 100 -4.22 -14.93 -0.25
C VAL A 100 -3.79 -14.61 -1.69
N LEU A 101 -4.24 -15.41 -2.67
CA LEU A 101 -3.95 -15.16 -4.07
C LEU A 101 -4.59 -13.87 -4.57
N ARG A 102 -5.85 -13.62 -4.22
CA ARG A 102 -6.51 -12.33 -4.51
C ARG A 102 -5.76 -11.16 -3.89
N PHE A 103 -5.33 -11.31 -2.64
CA PHE A 103 -4.57 -10.29 -1.92
C PHE A 103 -3.21 -9.99 -2.58
N ILE A 104 -2.43 -11.01 -2.92
CA ILE A 104 -1.13 -10.85 -3.60
C ILE A 104 -1.32 -10.20 -4.97
N ASN A 105 -2.29 -10.66 -5.75
CA ASN A 105 -2.61 -10.08 -7.06
C ASN A 105 -3.03 -8.61 -6.96
N LEU A 106 -3.82 -8.28 -5.93
CA LEU A 106 -4.23 -6.92 -5.65
C LEU A 106 -3.04 -6.04 -5.25
N LEU A 107 -2.13 -6.52 -4.41
CA LEU A 107 -0.90 -5.78 -4.06
C LEU A 107 -0.02 -5.50 -5.28
N MET A 108 0.14 -6.47 -6.19
CA MET A 108 0.90 -6.26 -7.43
C MET A 108 0.22 -5.23 -8.35
N ASN A 109 -1.11 -5.24 -8.43
CA ASN A 109 -1.87 -4.24 -9.17
C ASN A 109 -1.73 -2.84 -8.56
N ASP A 110 -1.87 -2.75 -7.23
CA ASP A 110 -1.68 -1.51 -6.50
C ASP A 110 -0.27 -0.97 -6.69
N ALA A 111 0.75 -1.82 -6.63
CA ALA A 111 2.13 -1.41 -6.82
C ALA A 111 2.34 -0.78 -8.21
N ASN A 112 1.92 -1.46 -9.28
CA ASN A 112 2.03 -0.93 -10.65
C ASN A 112 1.33 0.42 -10.78
N PHE A 113 0.08 0.49 -10.36
CA PHE A 113 -0.68 1.74 -10.42
C PHE A 113 0.01 2.87 -9.65
N LEU A 114 0.42 2.60 -8.40
CA LEU A 114 0.99 3.62 -7.53
C LEU A 114 2.32 4.15 -8.07
N LEU A 115 3.11 3.29 -8.72
CA LEU A 115 4.33 3.73 -9.40
C LEU A 115 4.00 4.65 -10.57
N ASP A 116 3.09 4.24 -11.45
CA ASP A 116 2.72 5.03 -12.63
C ASP A 116 2.19 6.41 -12.24
N GLU A 117 1.29 6.43 -11.26
CA GLU A 117 0.71 7.66 -10.76
C GLU A 117 1.77 8.52 -10.06
N ALA A 118 2.66 7.93 -9.25
CA ALA A 118 3.76 8.67 -8.63
C ALA A 118 4.67 9.33 -9.67
N LEU A 119 5.10 8.59 -10.68
CA LEU A 119 5.99 9.09 -11.73
C LEU A 119 5.31 10.18 -12.57
N SER A 120 4.06 9.97 -12.97
CA SER A 120 3.26 10.94 -13.72
C SER A 120 3.10 12.25 -12.95
N GLN A 121 2.75 12.19 -11.67
CA GLN A 121 2.58 13.38 -10.84
C GLN A 121 3.91 14.09 -10.57
N MET A 122 5.02 13.36 -10.38
CA MET A 122 6.35 13.95 -10.23
C MET A 122 6.84 14.63 -11.51
N ALA A 123 6.57 14.05 -12.69
CA ALA A 123 6.90 14.67 -13.97
C ALA A 123 6.14 16.00 -14.16
N ARG A 124 4.83 16.01 -13.86
CA ARG A 124 4.01 17.23 -13.86
C ARG A 124 4.51 18.28 -12.87
N LEU A 125 4.94 17.88 -11.67
CA LEU A 125 5.53 18.80 -10.70
C LEU A 125 6.81 19.43 -11.24
N LYS A 126 7.69 18.62 -11.85
CA LYS A 126 8.93 19.11 -12.45
C LYS A 126 8.65 20.14 -13.55
N GLU A 127 7.75 19.84 -14.48
CA GLU A 127 7.37 20.75 -15.56
C GLU A 127 6.81 22.08 -15.03
N ASN A 128 5.90 22.02 -14.05
CA ASN A 128 5.34 23.22 -13.43
C ASN A 128 6.39 24.03 -12.66
N GLN A 129 7.31 23.36 -11.96
CA GLN A 129 8.40 24.00 -11.24
C GLN A 129 9.33 24.72 -12.22
N GLU A 130 9.70 24.08 -13.34
CA GLU A 130 10.55 24.71 -14.36
C GLU A 130 9.87 25.91 -15.02
N ALA A 131 8.56 25.85 -15.29
CA ALA A 131 7.80 26.99 -15.81
C ALA A 131 7.77 28.16 -14.80
N MET A 132 7.64 27.84 -13.51
CA MET A 132 7.72 28.83 -12.44
C MET A 132 9.12 29.47 -12.36
N ASP A 133 10.18 28.67 -12.44
CA ASP A 133 11.57 29.12 -12.38
C ASP A 133 11.98 29.97 -13.59
N ARG A 134 11.42 29.68 -14.78
CA ARG A 134 11.54 30.53 -15.98
C ARG A 134 10.76 31.85 -15.88
N GLY A 135 10.01 32.04 -14.80
CA GLY A 135 9.22 33.25 -14.55
C GLY A 135 7.95 33.34 -15.40
N GLU A 136 7.49 32.25 -16.03
CA GLU A 136 6.28 32.25 -16.87
C GLU A 136 5.04 32.64 -16.07
N TRP A 137 5.02 32.32 -14.77
CA TRP A 137 3.90 32.66 -13.90
C TRP A 137 3.84 34.15 -13.58
N ASN A 138 4.97 34.87 -13.71
CA ASN A 138 5.09 36.29 -13.37
C ASN A 138 4.31 37.20 -14.34
N SER A 139 4.11 36.76 -15.58
CA SER A 139 3.35 37.48 -16.61
C SER A 139 1.84 37.21 -16.55
N LEU A 140 1.40 36.22 -15.77
CA LEU A 140 -0.01 35.83 -15.69
C LEU A 140 -0.84 36.76 -14.76
N PRO A 141 -2.13 36.94 -15.05
CA PRO A 141 -3.09 37.57 -14.14
C PRO A 141 -3.11 36.90 -12.76
N GLN A 142 -3.36 37.69 -11.72
CA GLN A 142 -3.31 37.21 -10.32
C GLN A 142 -4.20 35.98 -10.06
N GLN A 143 -5.39 35.93 -10.66
CA GLN A 143 -6.30 34.78 -10.48
C GLN A 143 -5.72 33.50 -11.08
N GLN A 144 -5.23 33.55 -12.33
CA GLN A 144 -4.62 32.40 -12.99
C GLN A 144 -3.38 31.90 -12.24
N ARG A 145 -2.55 32.82 -11.71
CA ARG A 145 -1.40 32.44 -10.89
C ARG A 145 -1.83 31.68 -9.62
N ARG A 146 -2.86 32.16 -8.92
CA ARG A 146 -3.38 31.47 -7.73
C ARG A 146 -3.91 30.08 -8.06
N ASP A 147 -4.59 29.93 -9.19
CA ASP A 147 -5.14 28.63 -9.62
C ASP A 147 -4.02 27.64 -9.96
N LEU A 148 -2.93 28.09 -10.60
CA LEU A 148 -1.73 27.29 -10.84
C LEU A 148 -1.01 26.92 -9.54
N GLU A 149 -0.84 27.85 -8.61
CA GLU A 149 -0.25 27.59 -7.29
C GLU A 149 -1.05 26.54 -6.51
N ASN A 150 -2.39 26.64 -6.53
CA ASN A 150 -3.27 25.67 -5.89
C ASN A 150 -3.16 24.29 -6.54
N THR A 151 -3.14 24.25 -7.88
CA THR A 151 -2.96 23.00 -8.64
C THR A 151 -1.61 22.37 -8.32
N PHE A 152 -0.52 23.14 -8.34
CA PHE A 152 0.82 22.67 -8.00
C PHE A 152 0.88 22.07 -6.58
N ARG A 153 0.29 22.75 -5.59
CA ARG A 153 0.21 22.24 -4.21
C ARG A 153 -0.59 20.94 -4.14
N HIS A 154 -1.71 20.85 -4.84
CA HIS A 154 -2.56 19.66 -4.87
C HIS A 154 -1.85 18.47 -5.52
N THR A 155 -1.25 18.67 -6.70
CA THR A 155 -0.38 17.70 -7.38
C THR A 155 0.74 17.22 -6.45
N GLY A 156 1.36 18.14 -5.69
CA GLY A 156 2.38 17.83 -4.69
C GLY A 156 1.88 16.89 -3.59
N GLN A 157 0.66 17.10 -3.10
CA GLN A 157 0.03 16.24 -2.10
C GLN A 157 -0.27 14.85 -2.65
N ILE A 158 -0.81 14.75 -3.87
CA ILE A 158 -1.09 13.47 -4.53
C ILE A 158 0.21 12.71 -4.77
N ALA A 159 1.23 13.35 -5.37
CA ALA A 159 2.53 12.74 -5.62
C ALA A 159 3.17 12.18 -4.34
N ARG A 160 3.09 12.93 -3.23
CA ARG A 160 3.59 12.46 -1.94
C ARG A 160 2.80 11.25 -1.45
N PHE A 161 1.48 11.31 -1.53
CA PHE A 161 0.61 10.23 -1.07
C PHE A 161 0.85 8.94 -1.85
N THR A 162 0.89 9.00 -3.19
CA THR A 162 1.10 7.84 -4.06
C THR A 162 2.47 7.21 -3.83
N ASN A 163 3.53 8.01 -3.67
CA ASN A 163 4.85 7.49 -3.30
C ASN A 163 4.85 6.78 -1.94
N ILE A 164 4.25 7.38 -0.90
CA ILE A 164 4.18 6.75 0.43
C ILE A 164 3.42 5.42 0.36
N MET A 165 2.29 5.40 -0.34
CA MET A 165 1.50 4.18 -0.50
C MET A 165 2.26 3.14 -1.32
N GLY A 166 2.94 3.52 -2.41
CA GLY A 166 3.73 2.62 -3.25
C GLY A 166 4.85 1.94 -2.46
N VAL A 167 5.57 2.72 -1.64
CA VAL A 167 6.60 2.19 -0.73
C VAL A 167 5.99 1.20 0.28
N LYS A 168 4.84 1.52 0.87
CA LYS A 168 4.16 0.60 1.80
C LYS A 168 3.74 -0.70 1.14
N THR A 169 3.19 -0.64 -0.08
CA THR A 169 2.83 -1.82 -0.86
C THR A 169 4.05 -2.71 -1.10
N LEU A 170 5.19 -2.13 -1.49
CA LEU A 170 6.44 -2.86 -1.69
C LEU A 170 6.98 -3.49 -0.40
N ILE A 171 6.89 -2.79 0.74
CA ILE A 171 7.28 -3.35 2.04
C ILE A 171 6.45 -4.59 2.37
N ILE A 172 5.13 -4.56 2.16
CA ILE A 172 4.27 -5.74 2.38
C ILE A 172 4.64 -6.86 1.40
N LEU A 173 4.89 -6.55 0.13
CA LEU A 173 5.32 -7.55 -0.85
C LEU A 173 6.64 -8.21 -0.46
N ASP A 174 7.67 -7.45 -0.06
CA ASP A 174 8.95 -8.00 0.45
C ASP A 174 8.74 -8.88 1.69
N MET A 175 7.89 -8.43 2.61
CA MET A 175 7.56 -9.19 3.81
C MET A 175 6.88 -10.53 3.49
N LEU A 176 5.95 -10.54 2.54
CA LEU A 176 5.25 -11.76 2.09
C LEU A 176 6.21 -12.69 1.34
N THR A 177 7.01 -12.18 0.41
CA THR A 177 7.94 -13.01 -0.39
C THR A 177 8.98 -13.71 0.49
N ARG A 178 9.37 -13.13 1.63
CA ARG A 178 10.24 -13.80 2.61
C ARG A 178 9.55 -14.89 3.42
N SER A 179 8.26 -14.74 3.69
CA SER A 179 7.55 -15.54 4.70
C SER A 179 6.75 -16.70 4.12
N ILE A 180 6.26 -16.54 2.89
CA ILE A 180 5.43 -17.51 2.17
C ILE A 180 5.97 -17.73 0.75
N GLN A 181 7.25 -18.09 0.65
CA GLN A 181 8.00 -18.17 -0.62
C GLN A 181 7.34 -19.07 -1.68
N SER A 182 6.79 -20.20 -1.27
CA SER A 182 6.27 -21.24 -2.17
C SER A 182 5.18 -20.73 -3.13
N ILE A 183 4.27 -19.86 -2.65
CA ILE A 183 3.23 -19.28 -3.50
C ILE A 183 3.83 -18.36 -4.59
N PHE A 184 4.92 -17.66 -4.29
CA PHE A 184 5.58 -16.78 -5.26
C PHE A 184 6.42 -17.55 -6.28
N CYS A 185 6.76 -18.81 -6.00
CA CYS A 185 7.42 -19.70 -6.95
C CYS A 185 6.44 -20.35 -7.94
N GLN A 186 5.13 -20.18 -7.77
CA GLN A 186 4.14 -20.61 -8.76
C GLN A 186 4.35 -19.86 -10.07
N PRO A 187 4.40 -20.54 -11.24
CA PRO A 187 4.80 -19.92 -12.50
C PRO A 187 4.08 -18.60 -12.83
N ALA A 188 2.75 -18.59 -12.70
CA ALA A 188 1.92 -17.43 -13.01
C ALA A 188 2.21 -16.21 -12.11
N ILE A 189 2.51 -16.44 -10.83
CA ILE A 189 2.77 -15.38 -9.85
C ILE A 189 4.21 -14.90 -10.00
N CYS A 190 5.15 -15.83 -10.17
CA CYS A 190 6.56 -15.56 -10.39
C CYS A 190 6.77 -14.68 -11.62
N GLU A 191 6.17 -15.05 -12.75
CA GLU A 191 6.28 -14.29 -14.00
C GLU A 191 5.71 -12.88 -13.84
N ARG A 192 4.53 -12.76 -13.23
CA ARG A 192 3.89 -11.46 -13.02
C ARG A 192 4.69 -10.56 -12.07
N LEU A 193 5.25 -11.12 -11.00
CA LEU A 193 6.11 -10.40 -10.08
C LEU A 193 7.41 -9.94 -10.79
N ALA A 194 8.02 -10.82 -11.59
CA ALA A 194 9.22 -10.50 -12.36
C ALA A 194 8.96 -9.36 -13.37
N LEU A 195 7.84 -9.41 -14.10
CA LEU A 195 7.43 -8.35 -15.02
C LEU A 195 7.23 -7.01 -14.30
N MET A 196 6.54 -7.02 -13.16
CA MET A 196 6.35 -5.82 -12.33
C MET A 196 7.70 -5.25 -11.85
N LEU A 197 8.59 -6.07 -11.30
CA LEU A 197 9.89 -5.61 -10.83
C LEU A 197 10.77 -5.10 -11.97
N ASN A 198 10.76 -5.76 -13.13
CA ASN A 198 11.48 -5.30 -14.31
C ASN A 198 10.93 -3.95 -14.81
N TYR A 199 9.61 -3.80 -14.85
CA TYR A 199 8.95 -2.53 -15.16
C TYR A 199 9.40 -1.42 -14.20
N PHE A 200 9.49 -1.72 -12.90
CA PHE A 200 9.91 -0.74 -11.89
C PHE A 200 11.37 -0.32 -12.09
N LEU A 201 12.26 -1.28 -12.34
CA LEU A 201 13.67 -1.00 -12.60
C LEU A 201 13.85 -0.14 -13.85
N GLN A 202 13.14 -0.44 -14.93
CA GLN A 202 13.19 0.36 -16.15
C GLN A 202 12.74 1.80 -15.90
N HIS A 203 11.64 2.01 -15.18
CA HIS A 203 11.10 3.35 -14.98
C HIS A 203 11.85 4.14 -13.91
N LEU A 204 12.36 3.51 -12.86
CA LEU A 204 13.08 4.21 -11.79
C LEU A 204 14.54 4.53 -12.18
N VAL A 205 15.18 3.68 -12.97
CA VAL A 205 16.60 3.86 -13.36
C VAL A 205 16.72 4.74 -14.60
N CYS A 206 15.84 4.60 -15.60
CA CYS A 206 15.93 5.39 -16.83
C CYS A 206 15.41 6.85 -16.69
N ILE A 207 14.97 7.26 -15.50
CA ILE A 207 14.55 8.64 -15.19
C ILE A 207 15.72 9.53 -14.73
N PHE A 208 16.93 8.97 -14.59
CA PHE A 208 18.19 9.70 -14.37
C PHE A 208 19.12 9.60 -15.57
#